data_AF-A0A1H4B115-F1
#
_entry.id   AF-A0A1H4B115-F1
#
_cell.length_a   1.000
_cell.length_b   1.000
_cell.length_c   1.000
_cell.angle_alpha   90.00
_cell.angle_beta   90.00
_cell.angle_gamma   90.00
#
_symmetry.space_group_name_H-M   'P 1'
#
loop_
_entity.id
_entity.type
_entity.pdbx_description
1 polymer ?
#
loop_
_entity_poly.entity_id
_entity_poly.type
_entity_poly.pdbx_seq_one_letter_code
_entity_poly.pdbx_strand_id
1 'polypeptide(L)'
;MSHSHSLLELAAQAEALRNGLQQTARDYEQFEFNVDGVHSCMARIQKCIRMVGNDRQAALANRDKRKVMAELEDAVTEMAELLNLDH
;
A
#
# COMPACT_ATOMS: atom_id res chain seq x y z
N MET A 1 -32.41 37.09 -18.36
CA MET A 1 -31.46 36.07 -18.85
C MET A 1 -30.40 35.63 -17.81
N SER A 2 -30.38 36.18 -16.59
CA SER A 2 -29.34 35.90 -15.58
C SER A 2 -29.54 34.58 -14.79
N HIS A 3 -30.78 34.19 -14.49
CA HIS A 3 -31.05 33.00 -13.66
C HIS A 3 -30.77 31.66 -14.36
N SER A 4 -30.99 31.60 -15.67
CA SER A 4 -30.72 30.40 -16.47
C SER A 4 -29.22 30.09 -16.58
N HIS A 5 -28.37 31.12 -16.61
CA HIS A 5 -26.91 30.95 -16.61
C HIS A 5 -26.41 30.44 -15.25
N SER A 6 -26.93 31.00 -14.15
CA SER A 6 -26.62 30.57 -12.79
C SER A 6 -27.01 29.10 -12.51
N LEU A 7 -28.13 28.62 -13.07
CA LEU A 7 -28.53 27.22 -12.91
C LEU A 7 -27.62 26.26 -13.69
N LEU A 8 -27.16 26.67 -14.88
CA LEU A 8 -26.21 25.88 -15.68
C LEU A 8 -24.83 25.80 -14.99
N GLU A 9 -24.36 26.91 -14.41
CA GLU A 9 -23.13 26.93 -13.63
C GLU A 9 -23.23 26.05 -12.39
N LEU A 10 -24.34 26.10 -11.66
CA LEU A 10 -24.56 25.26 -10.49
C LEU A 10 -24.60 23.77 -10.88
N ALA A 11 -25.25 23.43 -11.99
CA ALA A 11 -25.26 22.05 -12.50
C ALA A 11 -23.86 21.57 -12.86
N ALA A 12 -23.05 22.41 -13.52
CA ALA A 12 -21.66 22.09 -13.85
C ALA A 12 -20.79 21.90 -12.60
N GLN A 13 -20.96 22.74 -11.57
CA GLN A 13 -20.25 22.59 -10.29
C GLN A 13 -20.66 21.32 -9.55
N ALA A 14 -21.94 20.97 -9.55
CA ALA A 14 -22.42 19.73 -8.95
C ALA A 14 -21.87 18.48 -9.67
N GLU A 15 -21.77 18.53 -11.00
CA GLU A 15 -21.16 17.47 -11.79
C GLU A 15 -19.66 17.34 -11.53
N ALA A 16 -18.93 18.46 -11.46
CA ALA A 16 -17.52 18.45 -11.09
C ALA A 16 -17.29 17.87 -9.69
N LEU A 17 -18.14 18.24 -8.71
CA LEU A 17 -18.07 17.69 -7.36
C LEU A 17 -18.35 16.18 -7.36
N ARG A 18 -19.39 15.72 -8.07
CA ARG A 18 -19.72 14.30 -8.18
C ARG A 18 -18.54 13.51 -8.76
N ASN A 19 -17.94 14.01 -9.84
CA ASN A 19 -16.80 13.36 -10.47
C ASN A 19 -15.57 13.36 -9.56
N GLY A 20 -15.33 14.45 -8.82
CA GLY A 20 -14.29 14.52 -7.80
C GLY A 20 -14.47 13.49 -6.69
N LEU A 21 -15.69 13.38 -6.14
CA LEU A 21 -16.01 12.38 -5.12
C LEU A 21 -15.83 10.94 -5.63
N GLN A 22 -16.21 10.67 -6.88
CA GLN A 22 -15.99 9.36 -7.50
C GLN A 22 -14.50 9.04 -7.64
N GLN A 23 -13.67 10.02 -8.00
CA GLN A 23 -12.23 9.84 -8.08
C GLN A 23 -11.63 9.60 -6.69
N THR A 24 -11.97 10.43 -5.71
CA THR A 24 -11.50 10.27 -4.32
C THR A 24 -11.88 8.92 -3.73
N ALA A 25 -13.09 8.41 -4.01
CA ALA A 25 -13.49 7.08 -3.55
C ALA A 25 -12.58 5.98 -4.13
N ARG A 26 -12.24 6.04 -5.42
CA ARG A 26 -11.31 5.10 -6.06
C ARG A 26 -9.90 5.22 -5.49
N ASP A 27 -9.42 6.44 -5.30
CA ASP A 27 -8.09 6.68 -4.72
C ASP A 27 -8.01 6.14 -3.29
N TYR A 28 -9.11 6.23 -2.53
CA TYR A 28 -9.21 5.69 -1.19
C TYR A 28 -9.21 4.15 -1.17
N GLU A 29 -9.95 3.50 -2.08
CA GLU A 29 -9.93 2.04 -2.22
C GLU A 29 -8.52 1.52 -2.54
N GLN A 30 -7.79 2.21 -3.42
CA GLN A 30 -6.40 1.88 -3.73
C GLN A 30 -5.47 2.10 -2.53
N PHE A 31 -5.70 3.17 -1.78
CA PHE A 31 -4.94 3.45 -0.56
C PHE A 31 -5.16 2.36 0.51
N GLU A 32 -6.40 1.95 0.77
CA GLU A 32 -6.70 0.86 1.70
C GLU A 32 -6.03 -0.45 1.28
N PHE A 33 -6.10 -0.78 -0.01
CA PHE A 33 -5.39 -1.95 -0.57
C PHE A 33 -3.88 -1.89 -0.32
N ASN A 34 -3.26 -0.73 -0.57
CA ASN A 34 -1.82 -0.56 -0.35
C ASN A 34 -1.46 -0.68 1.14
N VAL A 35 -2.26 -0.10 2.04
CA VAL A 35 -2.06 -0.17 3.50
C VAL A 35 -2.13 -1.62 4.00
N ASP A 36 -3.13 -2.38 3.57
CA ASP A 36 -3.26 -3.80 3.93
C ASP A 36 -2.07 -4.63 3.42
N GLY A 37 -1.60 -4.34 2.21
CA GLY A 37 -0.39 -4.93 1.65
C GLY A 37 0.86 -4.62 2.49
N VAL A 38 1.03 -3.36 2.91
CA VAL A 38 2.14 -2.93 3.77
C VAL A 38 2.10 -3.64 5.13
N HIS A 39 0.93 -3.77 5.75
CA HIS A 39 0.76 -4.52 7.00
C HIS A 39 1.17 -5.99 6.84
N SER A 40 0.80 -6.61 5.72
CA SER A 40 1.18 -7.99 5.40
C SER A 40 2.68 -8.16 5.21
N CYS A 41 3.33 -7.24 4.47
CA CYS A 41 4.78 -7.23 4.30
C CYS A 41 5.50 -7.02 5.64
N MET A 42 5.01 -6.12 6.48
CA MET A 42 5.56 -5.87 7.82
C MET A 42 5.52 -7.13 8.70
N ALA A 43 4.42 -7.88 8.66
CA ALA A 43 4.31 -9.14 9.40
C ALA A 43 5.33 -10.19 8.92
N ARG A 44 5.56 -10.29 7.61
CA ARG A 44 6.57 -11.18 7.01
C ARG A 44 7.99 -10.78 7.40
N ILE A 45 8.31 -9.49 7.34
CA ILE A 45 9.60 -8.93 7.76
C ILE A 45 9.85 -9.25 9.24
N GLN A 46 8.88 -8.99 10.12
CA GLN A 46 8.99 -9.32 11.54
C GLN A 46 9.22 -10.81 11.79
N LYS A 47 8.52 -11.69 11.04
CA LYS A 47 8.72 -13.14 11.13
C LYS A 47 10.15 -13.52 10.74
N CYS A 48 10.66 -12.99 9.62
CA CYS A 48 12.03 -13.24 9.17
C CYS A 48 13.06 -12.77 10.21
N ILE A 49 12.90 -11.56 10.76
CA ILE A 49 13.76 -11.02 11.82
C ILE A 49 13.72 -11.91 13.07
N ARG A 50 12.54 -12.40 13.49
CA ARG A 50 12.43 -13.31 14.63
C ARG A 50 13.11 -14.64 14.37
N MET A 51 13.00 -15.20 13.17
CA MET A 51 13.68 -16.44 12.79
C MET A 51 15.20 -16.28 12.87
N VAL A 52 15.75 -15.17 12.35
CA VAL A 52 17.19 -14.89 12.43
C VAL A 52 17.64 -14.53 13.85
N GLY A 53 16.81 -13.82 14.63
CA GLY A 53 17.14 -13.33 15.98
C GLY A 53 17.03 -14.39 17.10
N ASN A 54 16.05 -15.30 17.03
CA ASN A 54 15.89 -16.38 18.00
C ASN A 54 16.93 -17.52 17.83
N ASP A 55 17.71 -17.51 16.74
CA ASP A 55 18.80 -18.46 16.50
C ASP A 55 20.00 -18.33 17.42
N ARG A 56 19.94 -17.47 18.44
CA ARG A 56 20.91 -17.52 19.55
C ARG A 56 20.88 -18.88 20.28
N GLN A 57 19.87 -19.73 20.04
CA GLN A 57 19.72 -21.07 20.64
C GLN A 57 19.75 -22.28 19.68
N ALA A 58 19.61 -22.15 18.35
CA ALA A 58 19.49 -23.32 17.48
C ALA A 58 20.16 -23.17 16.10
N ALA A 59 20.67 -24.30 15.62
CA ALA A 59 21.45 -24.47 14.40
C ALA A 59 20.63 -24.22 13.12
N LEU A 60 20.35 -22.97 12.78
CA LEU A 60 19.76 -22.65 11.49
C LEU A 60 20.84 -22.81 10.41
N ALA A 61 20.65 -23.80 9.55
CA ALA A 61 21.62 -24.17 8.52
C ALA A 61 21.85 -22.98 7.58
N ASN A 62 23.08 -22.83 7.07
CA ASN A 62 23.44 -21.76 6.12
C ASN A 62 22.55 -21.72 4.87
N ARG A 63 21.87 -22.82 4.53
CA ARG A 63 20.88 -22.88 3.45
C ARG A 63 19.55 -22.23 3.85
N ASP A 64 19.09 -22.43 5.07
CA ASP A 64 17.82 -21.87 5.54
C ASP A 64 17.96 -20.39 5.89
N LYS A 65 19.14 -19.95 6.37
CA LYS A 65 19.42 -18.52 6.52
C LYS A 65 19.32 -17.76 5.20
N ARG A 66 19.88 -18.33 4.12
CA ARG A 66 19.78 -17.72 2.77
C ARG A 66 18.33 -17.61 2.29
N LYS A 67 17.48 -18.59 2.60
CA LYS A 67 16.06 -18.53 2.26
C LYS A 67 15.32 -17.45 3.06
N VAL A 68 15.59 -17.33 4.35
CA VAL A 68 14.97 -16.29 5.20
C VAL A 68 15.40 -14.90 4.75
N MET A 69 16.65 -14.72 4.34
CA MET A 69 17.13 -13.44 3.80
C MET A 69 16.49 -13.12 2.44
N ALA A 70 16.31 -14.11 1.55
CA ALA A 70 15.60 -13.90 0.30
C ALA A 70 14.11 -13.53 0.55
N GLU A 71 13.42 -14.22 1.47
CA GLU A 71 12.04 -13.89 1.84
C GLU A 71 11.93 -12.48 2.46
N LEU A 72 12.95 -12.04 3.20
CA LEU A 72 13.05 -10.70 3.76
C LEU A 72 13.24 -9.65 2.66
N GLU A 73 14.16 -9.88 1.71
CA GLU A 73 14.39 -8.99 0.57
C GLU A 73 13.13 -8.84 -0.28
N ASP A 74 12.47 -9.96 -0.63
CA ASP A 74 11.22 -9.96 -1.39
C ASP A 74 10.13 -9.15 -0.69
N ALA A 75 9.97 -9.33 0.63
CA ALA A 75 8.96 -8.59 1.41
C ALA A 75 9.26 -7.09 1.53
N VAL A 76 10.54 -6.70 1.49
CA VAL A 76 10.95 -5.29 1.49
C VAL A 76 10.71 -4.66 0.12
N THR A 77 11.04 -5.35 -0.97
CA THR A 77 10.76 -4.89 -2.34
C THR A 77 9.26 -4.72 -2.58
N GLU A 78 8.44 -5.70 -2.20
CA GLU A 78 6.98 -5.61 -2.30
C GLU A 78 6.41 -4.44 -1.48
N MET A 79 6.98 -4.17 -0.30
CA MET A 79 6.59 -3.01 0.51
C MET A 79 7.00 -1.68 -0.16
N ALA A 80 8.15 -1.61 -0.82
CA ALA A 80 8.60 -0.42 -1.52
C ALA A 80 7.70 -0.08 -2.73
N GLU A 81 7.26 -1.11 -3.47
CA GLU A 81 6.29 -0.97 -4.56
C GLU A 81 4.95 -0.44 -4.06
N LEU A 82 4.41 -1.01 -2.97
CA LEU A 82 3.13 -0.58 -2.38
C LEU A 82 3.15 0.85 -1.84
N LEU A 83 4.31 1.28 -1.33
CA LEU A 83 4.55 2.65 -0.85
C LEU A 83 4.94 3.61 -1.99
N ASN A 84 5.07 3.12 -3.21
CA ASN A 84 5.46 3.89 -4.39
C ASN A 84 6.83 4.59 -4.20
N LEU A 85 7.77 3.92 -3.51
CA LEU A 85 9.09 4.45 -3.17
C LEU A 85 10.14 4.24 -4.30
N ASP A 86 9.80 3.48 -5.35
CA ASP A 86 10.65 3.19 -6.52
C ASP A 86 10.37 4.13 -7.73
N HIS A 87 10.20 5.43 -7.47
CA HIS A 87 10.11 6.48 -8.49
C HIS A 87 11.15 7.58 -8.29
#